data_AF-A0A7J4FKZ4-F1
#
_entry.id   AF-A0A7J4FKZ4-F1
#
_cell.length_a   1.000
_cell.length_b   1.000
_cell.length_c   1.000
_cell.angle_alpha   90.00
_cell.angle_beta   90.00
_cell.angle_gamma   90.00
#
_symmetry.space_group_name_H-M   'P 1'
#
loop_
_entity.id
_entity.type
_entity.pdbx_description
1 polymer ?
#
loop_
_entity_poly.entity_id
_entity_poly.type
_entity_poly.pdbx_seq_one_letter_code
_entity_poly.pdbx_strand_id
1 'polypeptide(L)' 'MPEPKYVIAIGSCAISGAPFHGSYSHHEGVQNVLRVDVYVGGCPPRPEAIIDGMLKIIEKIRGQQR' A
#
# COMPACT_ATOMS: atom_id res chain seq x y z
N MET A 1 17.51 -1.05 -0.86
CA MET A 1 16.94 -1.17 -2.21
C MET A 1 17.53 -0.07 -3.08
N PRO A 2 18.15 -0.41 -4.22
CA PRO A 2 18.61 0.58 -5.21
C PRO A 2 17.42 1.25 -5.91
N GLU A 3 17.62 2.49 -6.38
CA GLU A 3 16.62 3.27 -7.10
C GLU A 3 16.52 2.85 -8.58
N PRO A 4 15.33 2.93 -9.22
CA PRO A 4 14.04 3.39 -8.66
C PRO A 4 13.30 2.29 -7.89
N LYS A 5 12.65 2.67 -6.78
CA LYS A 5 11.84 1.74 -5.96
C LYS A 5 10.44 2.29 -5.71
N TYR A 6 9.49 1.37 -5.54
CA TYR A 6 8.08 1.68 -5.31
C TYR A 6 7.53 0.88 -4.14
N VAL A 7 6.57 1.46 -3.41
CA VAL A 7 5.96 0.83 -2.25
C VAL A 7 4.45 0.74 -2.43
N ILE A 8 3.91 -0.46 -2.28
CA ILE A 8 2.46 -0.72 -2.31
C ILE A 8 2.03 -1.16 -0.91
N ALA A 9 1.07 -0.45 -0.32
CA ALA A 9 0.45 -0.83 0.94
C ALA A 9 -0.79 -1.69 0.67
N ILE A 10 -0.75 -2.96 1.08
CA ILE A 10 -1.82 -3.93 0.84
C ILE A 10 -2.55 -4.25 2.15
N GLY A 11 -3.86 -4.01 2.15
CA GLY A 11 -4.77 -4.33 3.24
C GLY A 11 -4.84 -3.24 4.32
N SER A 12 -5.97 -3.19 5.02
CA SER A 12 -6.28 -2.12 5.97
C SER A 12 -5.27 -2.01 7.12
N CYS A 13 -4.66 -3.12 7.54
CA CYS A 13 -3.60 -3.13 8.54
C CYS A 13 -2.36 -2.33 8.10
N ALA A 14 -1.95 -2.44 6.84
CA ALA A 14 -0.80 -1.70 6.32
C ALA A 14 -1.10 -0.20 6.14
N ILE A 15 -2.35 0.16 5.88
CA ILE A 15 -2.77 1.55 5.61
C ILE A 15 -3.00 2.35 6.90
N SER A 16 -3.56 1.70 7.93
CA SER A 16 -4.04 2.42 9.11
C SER A 16 -3.83 1.67 10.43
N GLY A 17 -3.19 0.49 10.43
CA GLY A 17 -3.22 -0.43 11.58
C GLY A 17 -4.57 -1.13 11.79
N ALA A 18 -5.66 -0.57 11.26
CA ALA A 18 -7.02 -1.11 11.22
C ALA A 18 -7.48 -1.69 12.58
N PRO A 19 -7.86 -2.97 12.78
CA PRO A 19 -8.37 -3.42 14.07
C PRO A 19 -7.33 -3.35 15.20
N PHE A 20 -6.05 -3.14 14.87
CA PHE A 20 -4.95 -3.00 15.82
C PHE A 20 -4.52 -1.54 16.03
N HIS A 21 -5.31 -0.56 15.59
CA HIS A 21 -5.05 0.85 15.81
C HIS A 21 -4.89 1.15 17.31
N GLY A 22 -3.81 1.82 17.70
CA GLY A 22 -3.48 2.12 19.11
C GLY A 22 -2.91 0.94 19.91
N SER A 23 -2.63 -0.21 19.29
CA SER A 23 -1.93 -1.31 19.95
C SER A 23 -0.45 -0.97 20.16
N TYR A 24 0.10 -1.29 21.34
CA TYR A 24 1.52 -1.10 21.65
C TYR A 24 2.47 -1.86 20.70
N SER A 25 1.96 -2.90 20.02
CA SER A 25 2.74 -3.74 19.11
C SER A 25 2.59 -3.39 17.63
N HIS A 26 1.71 -2.45 17.27
CA HIS A 26 1.41 -2.14 15.87
C HIS A 26 1.52 -0.64 15.59
N HIS A 27 2.04 -0.31 14.41
CA HIS A 27 2.00 1.07 13.92
C HIS A 27 0.66 1.38 13.25
N GLU A 28 0.26 2.65 13.30
CA GLU A 28 -0.97 3.20 12.69
C GLU A 28 -0.91 3.30 11.15
N GLY A 29 0.01 2.58 10.51
CA GLY A 29 0.16 2.53 9.06
C GLY A 29 1.60 2.72 8.57
N VAL A 30 1.88 2.14 7.41
CA VAL A 30 3.21 2.13 6.81
C VAL A 30 3.63 3.50 6.26
N GLN A 31 2.67 4.41 6.02
CA GLN A 31 2.93 5.78 5.56
C GLN A 31 3.82 6.60 6.50
N ASN A 32 3.84 6.25 7.79
CA ASN A 32 4.67 6.93 8.78
C ASN A 32 6.13 6.48 8.73
N VAL A 33 6.43 5.37 8.03
CA VAL A 33 7.78 4.77 7.97
C VAL A 33 8.36 4.86 6.55
N LEU A 34 7.53 4.63 5.53
CA LEU A 34 7.91 4.64 4.12
C LEU A 34 6.92 5.46 3.32
N ARG A 35 7.42 6.13 2.27
CA ARG A 35 6.57 6.77 1.28
C ARG A 35 5.86 5.70 0.46
N VAL A 36 4.54 5.65 0.55
CA VAL A 36 3.69 4.72 -0.20
C VAL A 36 3.29 5.33 -1.54
N ASP A 37 3.34 4.53 -2.61
CA ASP A 37 2.96 4.95 -3.96
C ASP A 37 1.53 4.59 -4.32
N VAL A 38 1.05 3.42 -3.86
CA VAL A 38 -0.28 2.88 -4.14
C VAL A 38 -0.83 2.20 -2.90
N TYR A 39 -2.12 2.40 -2.65
CA TYR A 39 -2.86 1.79 -1.56
C TYR A 39 -3.90 0.81 -2.10
N VAL A 40 -3.90 -0.42 -1.57
CA VAL A 40 -4.90 -1.45 -1.88
C VAL A 40 -5.70 -1.75 -0.62
N GLY A 41 -6.96 -1.32 -0.60
CA GLY A 41 -7.85 -1.52 0.55
C GLY A 41 -8.40 -2.95 0.66
N GLY A 42 -8.59 -3.42 1.89
CA GLY A 42 -9.32 -4.65 2.20
C GLY A 42 -8.84 -5.38 3.45
N CYS A 43 -9.67 -6.29 3.98
CA CYS A 43 -9.35 -7.06 5.19
C CYS A 43 -10.01 -8.46 5.18
N PRO A 44 -9.51 -9.43 4.38
CA PRO A 44 -8.39 -9.28 3.43
C PRO A 44 -8.84 -8.65 2.09
N PRO A 45 -7.93 -8.01 1.34
CA PRO A 45 -8.24 -7.49 0.01
C PRO A 45 -8.60 -8.61 -0.95
N ARG A 46 -9.58 -8.35 -1.81
CA ARG A 46 -9.95 -9.30 -2.87
C ARG A 46 -8.81 -9.43 -3.89
N PRO A 47 -8.60 -10.61 -4.51
CA PRO A 47 -7.54 -10.81 -5.49
C PRO A 47 -7.58 -9.77 -6.63
N GLU A 48 -8.77 -9.40 -7.09
CA GLU A 48 -8.96 -8.40 -8.14
C GLU A 48 -8.47 -7.02 -7.73
N ALA A 49 -8.62 -6.64 -6.45
CA ALA A 49 -8.15 -5.37 -5.92
C ALA A 49 -6.61 -5.33 -5.83
N ILE A 50 -5.97 -6.48 -5.55
CA ILE A 50 -4.50 -6.59 -5.58
C ILE A 50 -3.99 -6.42 -7.01
N ILE A 51 -4.62 -7.09 -7.98
CA ILE A 51 -4.26 -6.98 -9.40
C ILE A 51 -4.42 -5.53 -9.88
N ASP A 52 -5.53 -4.87 -9.54
CA ASP A 52 -5.76 -3.45 -9.85
C ASP A 52 -4.67 -2.54 -9.25
N GLY A 53 -4.26 -2.79 -7.99
CA GLY A 53 -3.15 -2.08 -7.37
C GLY A 53 -1.81 -2.27 -8.09
N MET A 54 -1.55 -3.48 -8.61
CA MET A 54 -0.36 -3.76 -9.42
C MET A 54 -0.44 -3.07 -10.80
N LEU A 55 -1.61 -3.02 -11.43
CA LEU A 55 -1.78 -2.31 -12.69
C LEU A 55 -1.51 -0.81 -12.52
N LYS A 56 -2.03 -0.20 -11.45
CA LYS A 56 -1.78 1.21 -11.11
C LYS A 56 -0.29 1.52 -10.94
N ILE A 57 0.49 0.64 -10.31
CA ILE A 57 1.94 0.90 -10.20
C ILE A 57 2.64 0.82 -11.56
N ILE A 58 2.23 -0.12 -12.43
CA ILE A 58 2.78 -0.25 -13.78
C ILE A 58 2.47 1.00 -14.61
N GLU A 59 1.25 1.53 -14.53
CA GLU A 59 0.84 2.77 -15.20
C GLU A 59 1.63 3.98 -14.69
N LYS A 60 1.87 4.05 -13.37
CA LYS A 60 2.72 5.08 -12.74
C LYS A 60 4.17 5.01 -13.23
N ILE A 61 4.74 3.80 -13.37
CA ILE A 61 6.09 3.58 -13.90
C ILE A 61 6.17 3.99 -15.38
N ARG A 62 5.13 3.71 -16.16
CA ARG A 62 5.05 4.08 -17.58
C ARG A 62 4.81 5.58 -17.82
N GLY A 63 4.62 6.38 -16.76
CA GLY A 63 4.35 7.81 -16.86
C GLY A 63 2.97 8.15 -17.44
N GLN A 64 2.02 7.20 -17.39
CA GLN A 64 0.67 7.38 -17.93
C GLN A 64 -0.28 8.06 -16.94
N GLN A 65 0.12 8.18 -15.68
CA GLN A 65 -0.61 8.90 -14.64
C GLN A 65 0.10 10.24 -14.38
N ARG A 66 -0.28 11.27 -15.14
CA ARG A 66 0.08 12.67 -14.89
C ARG A 66 -0.94 13.34 -14.00
#